data_AF-A0A7J2H627-F1
#
_entry.id   AF-A0A7J2H627-F1
#
_cell.length_a   1.000
_cell.length_b   1.000
_cell.length_c   1.000
_cell.angle_alpha   90.00
_cell.angle_beta   90.00
_cell.angle_gamma   90.00
#
_symmetry.space_group_name_H-M   'P 1'
#
loop_
_entity.id
_entity.type
_entity.pdbx_description
1 polymer ?
#
loop_
_entity_poly.entity_id
_entity_poly.type
_entity_poly.pdbx_seq_one_letter_code
_entity_poly.pdbx_strand_id
1 'polypeptide(L)'
;MRIVVIAHGDLDGLASAAALIAAIGRLVDEANVDLEFSQPYSLHKTLARVLARPPDMLFLVDLGLDEATWLTVRGILRELIGKGCRVVWIDHHVHTLEHSLELAHMGVCLLHSKDGCASTIARRAFAKHTDDPAFFERLTKLGEIADGVVEGEKEMKLLAERLVAALSAPSSKDKFKRRLVKTWIRERRLIDDEVAVRAEEYERALLDKMSEAKSRIVLEVDKGLLLDARDSKLGGFAGHIASKLVQETGK
;
A
#
# COMPACT_ATOMS: atom_id res chain seq x y z
N MET A 1 -8.96 -20.84 13.03
CA MET A 1 -7.86 -19.85 13.16
C MET A 1 -8.23 -18.64 12.33
N ARG A 2 -8.51 -17.50 12.96
CA ARG A 2 -8.84 -16.25 12.28
C ARG A 2 -7.57 -15.42 12.04
N ILE A 3 -7.39 -14.98 10.80
CA ILE A 3 -6.26 -14.17 10.37
C ILE A 3 -6.80 -12.80 9.93
N VAL A 4 -6.13 -11.73 10.33
CA VAL A 4 -6.37 -10.39 9.79
C VAL A 4 -5.09 -9.91 9.10
N VAL A 5 -5.22 -9.37 7.89
CA VAL A 5 -4.15 -8.68 7.17
C VAL A 5 -4.57 -7.22 7.04
N ILE A 6 -3.84 -6.30 7.67
CA ILE A 6 -4.01 -4.86 7.44
C ILE A 6 -2.88 -4.42 6.50
N ALA A 7 -3.24 -3.91 5.33
CA ALA A 7 -2.29 -3.45 4.34
C ALA A 7 -2.39 -1.94 4.10
N HIS A 8 -1.32 -1.35 3.58
CA HIS A 8 -1.42 -0.07 2.92
C HIS A 8 -2.30 -0.15 1.66
N GLY A 9 -2.79 1.00 1.22
CA GLY A 9 -3.85 1.08 0.23
C GLY A 9 -3.40 1.29 -1.21
N ASP A 10 -2.10 1.30 -1.49
CA ASP A 10 -1.49 1.48 -2.80
C ASP A 10 -1.06 0.15 -3.42
N LEU A 11 -0.28 0.20 -4.51
CA LEU A 11 0.10 -1.01 -5.22
C LEU A 11 1.09 -1.87 -4.41
N ASP A 12 2.01 -1.27 -3.65
CA ASP A 12 3.00 -2.01 -2.86
C ASP A 12 2.32 -2.82 -1.75
N GLY A 13 1.47 -2.15 -0.95
CA GLY A 13 0.71 -2.80 0.12
C GLY A 13 -0.23 -3.88 -0.39
N LEU A 14 -1.00 -3.61 -1.46
CA LEU A 14 -1.95 -4.59 -2.00
C LEU A 14 -1.25 -5.79 -2.65
N ALA A 15 -0.19 -5.59 -3.43
CA ALA A 15 0.53 -6.69 -4.09
C ALA A 15 1.20 -7.61 -3.06
N SER A 16 1.78 -7.00 -2.01
CA SER A 16 2.36 -7.71 -0.87
C SER A 16 1.34 -8.53 -0.12
N ALA A 17 0.18 -7.92 0.20
CA ALA A 17 -0.92 -8.60 0.87
C ALA A 17 -1.46 -9.77 0.03
N ALA A 18 -1.59 -9.59 -1.29
CA ALA A 18 -2.07 -10.65 -2.18
C ALA A 18 -1.13 -11.87 -2.20
N ALA A 19 0.17 -11.64 -2.34
CA ALA A 19 1.17 -12.71 -2.32
C ALA A 19 1.20 -13.43 -0.95
N LEU A 20 1.14 -12.69 0.15
CA LEU A 20 1.03 -13.24 1.50
C LEU A 20 -0.22 -14.11 1.67
N ILE A 21 -1.39 -13.57 1.30
CA ILE A 21 -2.68 -14.27 1.46
C ILE A 21 -2.71 -15.53 0.60
N ALA A 22 -2.22 -15.47 -0.65
CA ALA A 22 -2.15 -16.63 -1.52
C ALA A 22 -1.21 -17.72 -0.97
N ALA A 23 -0.09 -17.34 -0.35
CA ALA A 23 0.84 -18.30 0.26
C ALA A 23 0.24 -18.99 1.49
N ILE A 24 -0.44 -18.24 2.37
CA ILE A 24 -1.08 -18.81 3.57
C ILE A 24 -2.39 -19.54 3.24
N GLY A 25 -3.07 -19.21 2.14
CA GLY A 25 -4.28 -19.88 1.67
C GLY A 25 -4.10 -21.37 1.37
N ARG A 26 -2.86 -21.84 1.25
CA ARG A 26 -2.52 -23.28 1.18
C ARG A 26 -2.65 -24.00 2.52
N LEU A 27 -2.68 -23.24 3.62
CA LEU A 27 -2.68 -23.73 5.01
C LEU A 27 -4.00 -23.45 5.73
N VAL A 28 -4.75 -22.44 5.26
CA VAL A 28 -6.04 -22.05 5.84
C VAL A 28 -7.07 -21.75 4.75
N ASP A 29 -8.34 -21.97 5.07
CA ASP A 29 -9.44 -21.52 4.23
C ASP A 29 -9.43 -19.98 4.11
N GLU A 30 -9.52 -19.46 2.88
CA GLU A 30 -9.58 -18.03 2.56
C GLU A 30 -10.71 -17.32 3.33
N ALA A 31 -11.80 -18.01 3.65
CA ALA A 31 -12.91 -17.48 4.46
C ALA A 31 -12.49 -17.05 5.88
N ASN A 32 -11.32 -17.51 6.36
CA ASN A 32 -10.77 -17.13 7.65
C ASN A 32 -9.79 -15.94 7.60
N VAL A 33 -9.59 -15.34 6.42
CA VAL A 33 -8.66 -14.24 6.22
C VAL A 33 -9.43 -12.93 5.96
N ASP A 34 -9.42 -12.05 6.95
CA ASP A 34 -9.96 -10.70 6.84
C ASP A 34 -8.88 -9.74 6.32
N LEU A 35 -9.08 -9.16 5.14
CA LEU A 35 -8.23 -8.08 4.64
C LEU A 35 -8.76 -6.72 5.14
N GLU A 36 -7.92 -5.81 5.55
CA GLU A 36 -8.28 -4.43 5.93
C GLU A 36 -7.25 -3.49 5.35
N PHE A 37 -7.62 -2.22 5.18
CA PHE A 37 -6.70 -1.20 4.69
C PHE A 37 -6.53 -0.10 5.72
N SER A 38 -5.32 0.46 5.79
CA SER A 38 -5.02 1.59 6.65
C SER A 38 -4.00 2.52 6.01
N GLN A 39 -3.85 3.68 6.61
CA GLN A 39 -2.71 4.59 6.42
C GLN A 39 -1.94 4.66 7.74
N PRO A 40 -0.62 4.98 7.73
CA PRO A 40 0.19 5.17 8.94
C PRO A 40 -0.52 5.97 10.04
N TYR A 41 -0.93 7.19 9.72
CA TYR A 41 -1.61 8.12 10.65
C TYR A 41 -2.99 7.64 11.14
N SER A 42 -3.54 6.57 10.56
CA SER A 42 -4.87 6.02 10.90
C SER A 42 -4.80 4.59 11.46
N LEU A 43 -3.60 4.00 11.54
CA LEU A 43 -3.40 2.61 11.94
C LEU A 43 -4.01 2.31 13.31
N HIS A 44 -3.87 3.22 14.26
CA HIS A 44 -4.48 3.10 15.60
C HIS A 44 -6.01 2.88 15.54
N LYS A 45 -6.73 3.51 14.62
CA LYS A 45 -8.19 3.33 14.46
C LYS A 45 -8.53 1.97 13.89
N THR A 46 -7.74 1.50 12.94
CA THR A 46 -7.93 0.18 12.32
C THR A 46 -7.61 -0.93 13.32
N LEU A 47 -6.50 -0.81 14.05
CA LEU A 47 -6.15 -1.72 15.14
C LEU A 47 -7.21 -1.73 16.25
N ALA A 48 -7.80 -0.59 16.62
CA ALA A 48 -8.89 -0.54 17.59
C ALA A 48 -10.12 -1.36 17.15
N ARG A 49 -10.48 -1.32 15.86
CA ARG A 49 -11.55 -2.18 15.31
C ARG A 49 -11.17 -3.66 15.37
N VAL A 50 -9.93 -3.99 15.04
CA VAL A 50 -9.41 -5.37 15.12
C VAL A 50 -9.39 -5.86 16.57
N LEU A 51 -9.04 -5.02 17.53
CA LEU A 51 -9.00 -5.35 18.95
C LEU A 51 -10.38 -5.70 19.53
N ALA A 52 -11.47 -5.15 18.98
CA ALA A 52 -12.82 -5.48 19.40
C ALA A 52 -13.16 -6.98 19.20
N ARG A 53 -12.51 -7.61 18.22
CA ARG A 53 -12.54 -9.07 18.00
C ARG A 53 -11.12 -9.52 17.64
N PRO A 54 -10.25 -9.81 18.62
CA PRO A 54 -8.85 -10.13 18.36
C PRO A 54 -8.70 -11.36 17.45
N PRO A 55 -7.83 -11.33 16.43
CA PRO A 55 -7.52 -12.50 15.61
C PRO A 55 -6.45 -13.37 16.29
N ASP A 56 -6.32 -14.62 15.82
CA ASP A 56 -5.21 -15.50 16.24
C ASP A 56 -3.88 -15.04 15.64
N MET A 57 -3.94 -14.40 14.47
CA MET A 57 -2.79 -13.88 13.74
C MET A 57 -3.14 -12.55 13.05
N LEU A 58 -2.26 -11.57 13.21
CA LEU A 58 -2.35 -10.25 12.58
C LEU A 58 -1.10 -10.01 11.74
N PHE A 59 -1.31 -9.66 10.47
CA PHE A 59 -0.27 -9.13 9.60
C PHE A 59 -0.47 -7.63 9.39
N LEU A 60 0.58 -6.86 9.56
CA LEU A 60 0.66 -5.45 9.15
C LEU A 60 1.58 -5.38 7.94
N VAL A 61 1.12 -4.85 6.81
CA VAL A 61 1.83 -4.90 5.53
C VAL A 61 1.96 -3.49 4.98
N ASP A 62 3.20 -3.06 4.75
CA ASP A 62 3.54 -1.76 4.15
C ASP A 62 3.03 -0.54 4.96
N LEU A 63 2.96 -0.70 6.28
CA LEU A 63 2.43 0.34 7.15
C LEU A 63 3.57 0.92 7.97
N GLY A 64 4.14 2.00 7.47
CA GLY A 64 5.11 2.80 8.21
C GLY A 64 4.54 3.26 9.56
N LEU A 65 5.41 3.28 10.57
CA LEU A 65 5.09 3.86 11.88
C LEU A 65 4.89 5.38 11.77
N ASP A 66 3.83 5.87 12.39
CA ASP A 66 3.55 7.29 12.53
C ASP A 66 3.78 7.72 13.98
N GLU A 67 4.80 8.56 14.20
CA GLU A 67 5.24 8.99 15.54
C GLU A 67 4.11 9.61 16.37
N ALA A 68 3.24 10.39 15.72
CA ALA A 68 2.13 11.07 16.38
C ALA A 68 1.12 10.09 16.98
N THR A 69 1.01 8.88 16.42
CA THR A 69 0.06 7.85 16.85
C THR A 69 0.73 6.62 17.46
N TRP A 70 2.07 6.58 17.50
CA TRP A 70 2.83 5.41 17.91
C TRP A 70 2.48 4.91 19.30
N LEU A 71 2.39 5.79 20.29
CA LEU A 71 2.05 5.39 21.67
C LEU A 71 0.72 4.64 21.75
N THR A 72 -0.26 5.05 20.95
CA THR A 72 -1.58 4.41 20.87
C THR A 72 -1.49 3.07 20.13
N VAL A 73 -0.81 3.03 18.98
CA VAL A 73 -0.56 1.80 18.21
C VAL A 73 0.11 0.75 19.10
N ARG A 74 1.18 1.15 19.79
CA ARG A 74 1.93 0.32 20.74
C ARG A 74 1.04 -0.25 21.84
N GLY A 75 0.17 0.58 22.44
CA GLY A 75 -0.78 0.15 23.46
C GLY A 75 -1.70 -0.95 22.95
N ILE A 76 -2.28 -0.76 21.76
CA ILE A 76 -3.18 -1.73 21.15
C ILE A 76 -2.46 -3.03 20.78
N LEU A 77 -1.24 -2.95 20.23
CA LEU A 77 -0.44 -4.14 19.90
C LEU A 77 -0.12 -4.98 21.14
N ARG A 78 0.26 -4.35 22.26
CA ARG A 78 0.48 -5.06 23.52
C ARG A 78 -0.78 -5.77 24.00
N GLU A 79 -1.94 -5.13 23.87
CA GLU A 79 -3.20 -5.74 24.26
C GLU A 79 -3.57 -6.93 23.36
N LEU A 80 -3.41 -6.80 22.04
CA LEU A 80 -3.62 -7.90 21.09
C LEU A 80 -2.72 -9.09 21.43
N ILE A 81 -1.43 -8.86 21.63
CA ILE A 81 -0.45 -9.90 21.95
C ILE A 81 -0.76 -10.53 23.33
N GLY A 82 -1.13 -9.72 24.33
CA GLY A 82 -1.58 -10.20 25.63
C GLY A 82 -2.83 -11.09 25.57
N LYS A 83 -3.68 -10.92 24.55
CA LYS A 83 -4.82 -11.79 24.25
C LYS A 83 -4.46 -13.01 23.38
N GLY A 84 -3.17 -13.25 23.14
CA GLY A 84 -2.67 -14.41 22.37
C GLY A 84 -2.56 -14.19 20.86
N CYS A 85 -2.76 -12.97 20.36
CA CYS A 85 -2.59 -12.66 18.94
C CYS A 85 -1.12 -12.70 18.54
N ARG A 86 -0.78 -13.47 17.50
CA ARG A 86 0.57 -13.43 16.89
C ARG A 86 0.64 -12.30 15.88
N VAL A 87 1.57 -11.37 16.06
CA VAL A 87 1.72 -10.20 15.18
C VAL A 87 2.96 -10.33 14.31
N VAL A 88 2.78 -10.19 13.00
CA VAL A 88 3.86 -10.08 12.02
C VAL A 88 3.74 -8.72 11.33
N TRP A 89 4.82 -7.95 11.30
CA TRP A 89 4.88 -6.67 10.60
C TRP A 89 5.86 -6.79 9.44
N ILE A 90 5.38 -6.57 8.22
CA ILE A 90 6.14 -6.61 6.97
C ILE A 90 6.22 -5.18 6.46
N ASP A 91 7.42 -4.59 6.48
CA ASP A 91 7.58 -3.17 6.17
C ASP A 91 9.00 -2.83 5.69
N HIS A 92 9.17 -1.66 5.11
CA HIS A 92 10.46 -1.13 4.63
C HIS A 92 10.77 0.29 5.12
N HIS A 93 9.79 1.00 5.70
CA HIS A 93 9.96 2.37 6.20
C HIS A 93 11.02 2.48 7.31
N VAL A 94 11.73 3.61 7.32
CA VAL A 94 12.82 3.87 8.30
C VAL A 94 12.29 3.95 9.73
N HIS A 95 11.16 4.60 9.95
CA HIS A 95 10.58 4.76 11.29
C HIS A 95 10.21 3.42 11.92
N THR A 96 9.70 2.48 11.13
CA THR A 96 9.41 1.12 11.63
C THR A 96 10.68 0.40 12.08
N LEU A 97 11.80 0.62 11.37
CA LEU A 97 13.09 0.06 11.75
C LEU A 97 13.66 0.71 13.02
N GLU A 98 13.52 2.03 13.18
CA GLU A 98 13.95 2.77 14.38
C GLU A 98 13.30 2.20 15.65
N HIS A 99 12.07 1.68 15.54
CA HIS A 99 11.34 1.02 16.63
C HIS A 99 11.49 -0.51 16.68
N SER A 100 12.39 -1.11 15.91
CA SER A 100 12.54 -2.57 15.81
C SER A 100 12.79 -3.28 17.15
N LEU A 101 13.62 -2.72 18.03
CA LEU A 101 13.86 -3.28 19.37
C LEU A 101 12.60 -3.23 20.24
N GLU A 102 11.85 -2.13 20.18
CA GLU A 102 10.59 -1.98 20.93
C GLU A 102 9.53 -2.97 20.43
N LEU A 103 9.42 -3.14 19.10
CA LEU A 103 8.57 -4.14 18.46
C LEU A 103 8.94 -5.56 18.90
N ALA A 104 10.23 -5.91 18.86
CA ALA A 104 10.72 -7.22 19.26
C ALA A 104 10.43 -7.51 20.75
N HIS A 105 10.65 -6.55 21.65
CA HIS A 105 10.34 -6.69 23.07
C HIS A 105 8.85 -6.92 23.36
N MET A 106 7.95 -6.45 22.49
CA MET A 106 6.53 -6.72 22.61
C MET A 106 6.12 -8.10 22.08
N GLY A 107 7.01 -8.79 21.35
CA GLY A 107 6.70 -10.05 20.67
C GLY A 107 6.18 -9.88 19.24
N VAL A 108 6.38 -8.73 18.61
CA VAL A 108 6.12 -8.54 17.17
C VAL A 108 7.23 -9.17 16.36
N CYS A 109 6.88 -10.01 15.40
CA CYS A 109 7.81 -10.52 14.40
C CYS A 109 7.95 -9.50 13.26
N LEU A 110 9.07 -8.79 13.19
CA LEU A 110 9.33 -7.81 12.14
C LEU A 110 10.09 -8.45 10.98
N LEU A 111 9.48 -8.45 9.79
CA LEU A 111 10.14 -8.70 8.51
C LEU A 111 10.39 -7.35 7.85
N HIS A 112 11.65 -6.91 7.85
CA HIS A 112 12.04 -5.60 7.33
C HIS A 112 13.11 -5.72 6.24
N SER A 113 13.08 -4.81 5.28
CA SER A 113 14.12 -4.65 4.26
C SER A 113 14.44 -3.18 4.04
N LYS A 114 15.72 -2.81 4.07
CA LYS A 114 16.20 -1.47 3.66
C LYS A 114 16.40 -1.33 2.16
N ASP A 115 16.64 -2.45 1.47
CA ASP A 115 17.08 -2.47 0.07
C ASP A 115 15.92 -2.68 -0.92
N GLY A 116 14.68 -2.42 -0.48
CA GLY A 116 13.49 -2.62 -1.31
C GLY A 116 12.22 -2.16 -0.60
N CYS A 117 11.08 -2.61 -1.10
CA CYS A 117 9.75 -2.29 -0.58
C CYS A 117 9.05 -3.51 0.03
N ALA A 118 7.82 -3.38 0.52
CA ALA A 118 7.07 -4.51 1.05
C ALA A 118 6.89 -5.60 -0.01
N SER A 119 6.73 -5.24 -1.29
CA SER A 119 6.63 -6.20 -2.39
C SER A 119 7.93 -6.94 -2.63
N THR A 120 9.09 -6.31 -2.40
CA THR A 120 10.38 -7.01 -2.43
C THR A 120 10.44 -8.11 -1.37
N ILE A 121 9.98 -7.80 -0.16
CA ILE A 121 9.91 -8.77 0.94
C ILE A 121 8.93 -9.89 0.56
N ALA A 122 7.73 -9.53 0.10
CA ALA A 122 6.69 -10.49 -0.25
C ALA A 122 7.08 -11.40 -1.41
N ARG A 123 7.76 -10.88 -2.43
CA ARG A 123 8.28 -11.67 -3.55
C ARG A 123 9.27 -12.74 -3.08
N ARG A 124 10.23 -12.35 -2.23
CA ARG A 124 11.28 -13.24 -1.74
C ARG A 124 10.75 -14.27 -0.74
N ALA A 125 9.82 -13.84 0.12
CA ALA A 125 9.32 -14.64 1.23
C ALA A 125 8.11 -15.51 0.87
N PHE A 126 7.21 -15.04 0.01
CA PHE A 126 5.88 -15.65 -0.17
C PHE A 126 5.59 -16.14 -1.59
N ALA A 127 6.06 -15.46 -2.65
CA ALA A 127 5.64 -15.78 -4.02
C ALA A 127 5.87 -17.24 -4.41
N LYS A 128 7.04 -17.81 -4.06
CA LYS A 128 7.37 -19.23 -4.30
C LYS A 128 6.50 -20.24 -3.54
N HIS A 129 5.78 -19.80 -2.52
CA HIS A 129 4.89 -20.63 -1.70
C HIS A 129 3.42 -20.49 -2.10
N THR A 130 3.11 -19.70 -3.13
CA THR A 130 1.75 -19.60 -3.69
C THR A 130 1.43 -20.82 -4.58
N ASP A 131 0.22 -20.86 -5.12
CA ASP A 131 -0.22 -21.85 -6.11
C ASP A 131 0.20 -21.48 -7.54
N ASP A 132 0.49 -20.20 -7.81
CA ASP A 132 1.05 -19.69 -9.08
C ASP A 132 2.22 -18.74 -8.82
N PRO A 133 3.43 -19.27 -8.54
CA PRO A 133 4.59 -18.45 -8.23
C PRO A 133 4.92 -17.40 -9.30
N ALA A 134 4.77 -17.74 -10.58
CA ALA A 134 5.09 -16.83 -11.68
C ALA A 134 4.17 -15.60 -11.69
N PHE A 135 2.87 -15.80 -11.46
CA PHE A 135 1.92 -14.69 -11.35
C PHE A 135 2.26 -13.77 -10.17
N PHE A 136 2.50 -14.33 -8.97
CA PHE A 136 2.76 -13.51 -7.78
C PHE A 136 4.14 -12.86 -7.79
N GLU A 137 5.14 -13.46 -8.42
CA GLU A 137 6.42 -12.79 -8.72
C GLU A 137 6.22 -11.61 -9.65
N ARG A 138 5.41 -11.76 -10.71
CA ARG A 138 5.07 -10.65 -11.61
C ARG A 138 4.29 -9.54 -10.89
N LEU A 139 3.30 -9.90 -10.07
CA LEU A 139 2.49 -8.94 -9.31
C LEU A 139 3.33 -8.12 -8.33
N THR A 140 4.17 -8.78 -7.53
CA THR A 140 5.06 -8.10 -6.59
C THR A 140 6.12 -7.25 -7.30
N LYS A 141 6.60 -7.67 -8.48
CA LYS A 141 7.45 -6.82 -9.34
C LYS A 141 6.75 -5.50 -9.74
N LEU A 142 5.44 -5.50 -9.98
CA LEU A 142 4.69 -4.27 -10.27
C LEU A 142 4.66 -3.34 -9.05
N GLY A 143 4.56 -3.90 -7.83
CA GLY A 143 4.73 -3.12 -6.59
C GLY A 143 6.12 -2.50 -6.48
N GLU A 144 7.19 -3.27 -6.75
CA GLU A 144 8.57 -2.76 -6.78
C GLU A 144 8.75 -1.63 -7.81
N ILE A 145 8.07 -1.69 -8.96
CA ILE A 145 8.11 -0.64 -9.99
C ILE A 145 7.37 0.61 -9.52
N ALA A 146 6.17 0.44 -8.95
CA ALA A 146 5.38 1.56 -8.46
C ALA A 146 6.07 2.33 -7.34
N ASP A 147 6.83 1.62 -6.50
CA ASP A 147 7.60 2.21 -5.39
C ASP A 147 9.01 2.68 -5.81
N GLY A 148 9.34 2.58 -7.10
CA GLY A 148 10.60 3.07 -7.67
C GLY A 148 11.85 2.26 -7.29
N VAL A 149 11.68 1.07 -6.70
CA VAL A 149 12.78 0.17 -6.31
C VAL A 149 13.46 -0.43 -7.55
N VAL A 150 12.67 -0.73 -8.58
CA VAL A 150 13.17 -1.22 -9.87
C VAL A 150 12.53 -0.45 -11.00
N GLU A 151 13.27 -0.23 -12.07
CA GLU A 151 12.75 0.52 -13.22
C GLU A 151 11.67 -0.27 -13.98
N GLY A 152 11.90 -1.57 -14.22
CA GLY A 152 11.00 -2.41 -15.00
C GLY A 152 11.02 -2.14 -16.50
N GLU A 153 10.58 -3.13 -17.29
CA GLU A 153 10.43 -2.99 -18.73
C GLU A 153 9.21 -2.14 -19.10
N LYS A 154 9.17 -1.60 -20.33
CA LYS A 154 8.10 -0.69 -20.78
C LYS A 154 6.69 -1.22 -20.55
N GLU A 155 6.43 -2.50 -20.85
CA GLU A 155 5.11 -3.12 -20.64
C GLU A 155 4.75 -3.15 -19.14
N MET A 156 5.69 -3.57 -18.29
CA MET A 156 5.47 -3.65 -16.85
C MET A 156 5.28 -2.27 -16.21
N LYS A 157 5.99 -1.24 -16.68
CA LYS A 157 5.76 0.15 -16.27
C LYS A 157 4.33 0.60 -16.59
N LEU A 158 3.86 0.39 -17.83
CA LEU A 158 2.50 0.77 -18.23
C LEU A 158 1.44 0.04 -17.40
N LEU A 159 1.67 -1.23 -17.06
CA LEU A 159 0.78 -1.99 -16.17
C LEU A 159 0.79 -1.42 -14.74
N ALA A 160 1.96 -1.12 -14.19
CA ALA A 160 2.09 -0.54 -12.86
C ALA A 160 1.44 0.85 -12.78
N GLU A 161 1.70 1.72 -13.75
CA GLU A 161 1.09 3.05 -13.86
C GLU A 161 -0.43 2.96 -13.93
N ARG A 162 -0.99 2.03 -14.70
CA ARG A 162 -2.43 1.84 -14.80
C ARG A 162 -3.06 1.34 -13.50
N LEU A 163 -2.37 0.46 -12.78
CA LEU A 163 -2.82 -0.01 -11.46
C LEU A 163 -2.74 1.10 -10.41
N VAL A 164 -1.64 1.87 -10.38
CA VAL A 164 -1.49 3.03 -9.51
C VAL A 164 -2.59 4.06 -9.79
N ALA A 165 -2.83 4.39 -11.06
CA ALA A 165 -3.93 5.29 -11.45
C ALA A 165 -5.28 4.77 -10.96
N ALA A 166 -5.59 3.50 -11.18
CA ALA A 166 -6.83 2.91 -10.72
C ALA A 166 -6.97 2.97 -9.19
N LEU A 167 -5.90 2.70 -8.43
CA LEU A 167 -5.92 2.75 -6.97
C LEU A 167 -6.03 4.17 -6.40
N SER A 168 -5.52 5.16 -7.14
CA SER A 168 -5.55 6.59 -6.78
C SER A 168 -6.82 7.30 -7.24
N ALA A 169 -7.71 6.64 -7.99
CA ALA A 169 -8.97 7.23 -8.44
C ALA A 169 -9.86 7.69 -7.26
N PRO A 170 -10.61 8.80 -7.37
CA PRO A 170 -11.51 9.27 -6.30
C PRO A 170 -12.53 8.22 -5.83
N SER A 171 -13.04 7.39 -6.76
CA SER A 171 -13.96 6.28 -6.50
C SER A 171 -13.30 5.04 -5.87
N SER A 172 -11.97 5.01 -5.75
CA SER A 172 -11.23 3.86 -5.21
C SER A 172 -11.28 3.78 -3.70
N LYS A 173 -12.38 3.19 -3.23
CA LYS A 173 -12.60 2.84 -1.83
C LYS A 173 -12.11 1.41 -1.53
N ASP A 174 -12.02 1.08 -0.25
CA ASP A 174 -11.60 -0.23 0.25
C ASP A 174 -12.36 -1.41 -0.37
N LYS A 175 -13.63 -1.20 -0.75
CA LYS A 175 -14.43 -2.22 -1.45
C LYS A 175 -13.80 -2.62 -2.80
N PHE A 176 -13.25 -1.65 -3.55
CA PHE A 176 -12.56 -1.91 -4.82
C PHE A 176 -11.21 -2.58 -4.57
N LYS A 177 -10.39 -2.03 -3.68
CA LYS A 177 -9.08 -2.59 -3.29
C LYS A 177 -9.17 -4.06 -2.89
N ARG A 178 -10.17 -4.39 -2.08
CA ARG A 178 -10.49 -5.76 -1.65
C ARG A 178 -10.89 -6.67 -2.81
N ARG A 179 -11.71 -6.17 -3.76
CA ARG A 179 -12.07 -6.94 -4.95
C ARG A 179 -10.84 -7.20 -5.81
N LEU A 180 -10.03 -6.19 -6.06
CA LEU A 180 -8.82 -6.30 -6.86
C LEU A 180 -7.86 -7.36 -6.30
N VAL A 181 -7.60 -7.33 -4.98
CA VAL A 181 -6.79 -8.36 -4.32
C VAL A 181 -7.40 -9.76 -4.50
N LYS A 182 -8.73 -9.90 -4.39
CA LYS A 182 -9.41 -11.18 -4.66
C LYS A 182 -9.29 -11.62 -6.11
N THR A 183 -9.38 -10.70 -7.08
CA THR A 183 -9.17 -10.98 -8.50
C THR A 183 -7.75 -11.51 -8.73
N TRP A 184 -6.73 -10.91 -8.11
CA TRP A 184 -5.37 -11.44 -8.17
C TRP A 184 -5.26 -12.84 -7.55
N ILE A 185 -5.86 -13.04 -6.37
CA ILE A 185 -5.80 -14.32 -5.62
C ILE A 185 -6.69 -15.42 -6.20
N ARG A 186 -7.68 -15.13 -7.05
CA ARG A 186 -8.60 -16.15 -7.60
C ARG A 186 -8.50 -16.32 -9.11
N GLU A 187 -8.33 -15.22 -9.82
CA GLU A 187 -8.42 -15.20 -11.29
C GLU A 187 -7.05 -15.03 -11.96
N ARG A 188 -5.99 -14.70 -11.21
CA ARG A 188 -4.65 -14.44 -11.75
C ARG A 188 -4.66 -13.39 -12.86
N ARG A 189 -5.53 -12.40 -12.71
CA ARG A 189 -5.75 -11.33 -13.69
C ARG A 189 -5.31 -10.00 -13.11
N LEU A 190 -4.25 -9.41 -13.68
CA LEU A 190 -3.69 -8.14 -13.19
C LEU A 190 -4.68 -6.97 -13.38
N ILE A 191 -5.33 -6.88 -14.54
CA ILE A 191 -6.19 -5.77 -14.95
C ILE A 191 -7.53 -6.32 -15.45
N ASP A 192 -8.62 -5.84 -14.87
CA ASP A 192 -9.99 -6.04 -15.33
C ASP A 192 -10.59 -4.72 -15.85
N ASP A 193 -11.84 -4.78 -16.31
CA ASP A 193 -12.55 -3.61 -16.84
C ASP A 193 -12.76 -2.54 -15.75
N GLU A 194 -12.87 -2.97 -14.48
CA GLU A 194 -13.05 -2.08 -13.34
C GLU A 194 -11.79 -1.26 -13.05
N VAL A 195 -10.60 -1.87 -13.16
CA VAL A 195 -9.29 -1.20 -13.13
C VAL A 195 -9.18 -0.21 -14.30
N ALA A 196 -9.56 -0.62 -15.51
CA ALA A 196 -9.50 0.24 -16.69
C ALA A 196 -10.32 1.52 -16.52
N VAL A 197 -11.58 1.39 -16.10
CA VAL A 197 -12.49 2.53 -15.89
C VAL A 197 -11.96 3.49 -14.81
N ARG A 198 -11.39 2.96 -13.72
CA ARG A 198 -10.83 3.79 -12.64
C ARG A 198 -9.55 4.50 -13.03
N ALA A 199 -8.69 3.86 -13.82
CA ALA A 199 -7.49 4.52 -14.33
C ALA A 199 -7.88 5.74 -15.19
N GLU A 200 -8.88 5.60 -16.06
CA GLU A 200 -9.40 6.73 -16.85
C GLU A 200 -10.05 7.82 -15.98
N GLU A 201 -10.79 7.44 -14.93
CA GLU A 201 -11.34 8.40 -13.96
C GLU A 201 -10.23 9.22 -13.29
N TYR A 202 -9.17 8.53 -12.85
CA TYR A 202 -8.02 9.18 -12.23
C TYR A 202 -7.32 10.14 -13.20
N GLU A 203 -7.07 9.72 -14.45
CA GLU A 203 -6.42 10.57 -15.45
C GLU A 203 -7.21 11.85 -15.72
N ARG A 204 -8.54 11.76 -15.85
CA ARG A 204 -9.41 12.94 -16.01
C ARG A 204 -9.33 13.86 -14.80
N ALA A 205 -9.45 13.29 -13.59
CA ALA A 205 -9.35 14.07 -12.36
C ALA A 205 -7.98 14.75 -12.20
N LEU A 206 -6.90 14.06 -12.58
CA LEU A 206 -5.55 14.63 -12.55
C LEU A 206 -5.42 15.78 -13.55
N LEU A 207 -5.93 15.65 -14.78
CA LEU A 207 -5.90 16.73 -15.77
C LEU A 207 -6.64 17.99 -15.30
N ASP A 208 -7.84 17.81 -14.73
CA ASP A 208 -8.62 18.93 -14.17
C ASP A 208 -7.85 19.63 -13.05
N LYS A 209 -7.25 18.84 -12.14
CA LYS A 209 -6.45 19.35 -11.02
C LYS A 209 -5.16 20.01 -11.46
N MET A 210 -4.52 19.50 -12.51
CA MET A 210 -3.34 20.12 -13.10
C MET A 210 -3.67 21.48 -13.72
N SER A 211 -4.81 21.60 -14.41
CA SER A 211 -5.27 22.89 -14.96
C SER A 211 -5.49 23.92 -13.84
N GLU A 212 -6.16 23.50 -12.76
CA GLU A 212 -6.35 24.32 -11.55
C GLU A 212 -5.00 24.73 -10.95
N ALA A 213 -4.07 23.79 -10.79
CA ALA A 213 -2.75 24.02 -10.22
C ALA A 213 -1.93 25.03 -11.06
N LYS A 214 -1.89 24.87 -12.38
CA LYS A 214 -1.18 25.80 -13.28
C LYS A 214 -1.71 27.22 -13.18
N SER A 215 -3.01 27.41 -13.02
CA SER A 215 -3.62 28.74 -12.85
C SER A 215 -3.26 29.43 -11.51
N ARG A 216 -2.69 28.67 -10.56
CA ARG A 216 -2.35 29.11 -9.20
C ARG A 216 -0.86 29.23 -8.94
N ILE A 217 -0.02 29.14 -9.99
CA ILE A 217 1.42 29.41 -9.88
C ILE A 217 1.59 30.89 -9.55
N VAL A 218 2.16 31.17 -8.38
CA VAL A 218 2.41 32.53 -7.89
C VAL A 218 3.86 32.98 -8.09
N LEU A 219 4.77 32.03 -8.24
CA LEU A 219 6.19 32.29 -8.50
C LEU A 219 6.78 31.14 -9.30
N GLU A 220 7.57 31.49 -10.32
CA GLU A 220 8.40 30.58 -11.07
C GLU A 220 9.86 30.98 -10.88
N VAL A 221 10.70 30.03 -10.49
CA VAL A 221 12.15 30.17 -10.38
C VAL A 221 12.83 29.13 -11.27
N ASP A 222 14.15 29.24 -11.43
CA ASP A 222 14.90 28.38 -12.37
C ASP A 222 14.71 26.87 -12.15
N LYS A 223 14.45 26.44 -10.90
CA LYS A 223 14.34 25.03 -10.51
C LYS A 223 13.06 24.71 -9.72
N GLY A 224 12.02 25.52 -9.87
CA GLY A 224 10.83 25.31 -9.06
C GLY A 224 9.65 26.21 -9.39
N LEU A 225 8.48 25.70 -9.05
CA LEU A 225 7.20 26.40 -9.12
C LEU A 225 6.62 26.50 -7.70
N LEU A 226 6.17 27.70 -7.32
CA LEU A 226 5.39 27.90 -6.10
C LEU A 226 3.92 28.05 -6.47
N LEU A 227 3.08 27.19 -5.89
CA LEU A 227 1.64 27.18 -6.12
C LEU A 227 0.89 27.64 -4.85
N ASP A 228 -0.10 28.50 -5.00
CA ASP A 228 -1.01 28.86 -3.91
C ASP A 228 -2.17 27.87 -3.81
N ALA A 229 -2.06 26.93 -2.88
CA ALA A 229 -3.05 25.89 -2.63
C ALA A 229 -4.01 26.19 -1.45
N ARG A 230 -4.00 27.40 -0.86
CA ARG A 230 -4.81 27.72 0.34
C ARG A 230 -6.31 27.46 0.13
N ASP A 231 -6.81 27.81 -1.06
CA ASP A 231 -8.20 27.59 -1.46
C ASP A 231 -8.35 26.44 -2.47
N SER A 232 -7.36 25.53 -2.53
CA SER A 232 -7.39 24.37 -3.43
C SER A 232 -7.33 23.08 -2.63
N LYS A 233 -8.31 22.21 -2.86
CA LYS A 233 -8.22 20.81 -2.44
C LYS A 233 -7.51 20.03 -3.53
N LEU A 234 -6.18 20.04 -3.49
CA LEU A 234 -5.35 19.17 -4.33
C LEU A 234 -5.51 17.68 -3.93
N GLY A 235 -5.86 17.41 -2.66
CA GLY A 235 -6.09 16.06 -2.16
C GLY A 235 -4.88 15.15 -2.38
N GLY A 236 -5.12 13.88 -2.69
CA GLY A 236 -4.07 12.90 -3.02
C GLY A 236 -3.33 13.16 -4.34
N PHE A 237 -3.63 14.24 -5.07
CA PHE A 237 -3.00 14.51 -6.37
C PHE A 237 -1.73 15.37 -6.28
N ALA A 238 -1.42 15.97 -5.13
CA ALA A 238 -0.33 16.94 -5.01
C ALA A 238 1.02 16.40 -5.53
N GLY A 239 1.42 15.20 -5.10
CA GLY A 239 2.67 14.57 -5.56
C GLY A 239 2.67 14.23 -7.05
N HIS A 240 1.52 13.76 -7.57
CA HIS A 240 1.39 13.45 -8.99
C HIS A 240 1.42 14.69 -9.89
N ILE A 241 0.78 15.79 -9.44
CA ILE A 241 0.85 17.09 -10.11
C ILE A 241 2.30 17.58 -10.14
N ALA A 242 3.01 17.53 -9.01
CA ALA A 242 4.41 17.92 -8.94
C ALA A 242 5.28 17.10 -9.92
N SER A 243 5.17 15.77 -9.88
CA SER A 243 5.91 14.89 -10.79
C SER A 243 5.66 15.22 -12.27
N LYS A 244 4.39 15.46 -12.64
CA LYS A 244 4.03 15.77 -14.02
C LYS A 244 4.44 17.17 -14.47
N LEU A 245 4.42 18.16 -13.57
CA LEU A 245 4.96 19.50 -13.84
C LEU A 245 6.48 19.45 -14.07
N VAL A 246 7.22 18.66 -13.28
CA VAL A 246 8.66 18.46 -13.50
C VAL A 246 8.92 17.83 -14.87
N GLN A 247 8.13 16.84 -15.29
CA GLN A 247 8.27 16.22 -16.61
C GLN A 247 7.96 17.19 -17.76
N GLU A 248 6.96 18.06 -17.60
CA GLU A 248 6.55 19.00 -18.66
C GLU A 248 7.45 20.24 -18.74
N THR A 249 7.94 20.73 -17.61
CA THR A 249 8.60 22.04 -17.51
C THR A 249 10.09 21.96 -17.14
N GLY A 250 10.55 20.81 -16.63
CA GLY A 250 11.88 20.66 -16.06
C GLY A 250 12.08 21.39 -14.72
N LYS A 251 10.99 21.88 -14.11
CA LYS A 251 10.98 22.71 -12.89
C LYS A 251 10.09 22.10 -11.81
#